data_AF-A0A7W0EMV9-F1
#
_entry.id   AF-A0A7W0EMV9-F1
#
_cell.length_a   1.000
_cell.length_b   1.000
_cell.length_c   1.000
_cell.angle_alpha   90.00
_cell.angle_beta   90.00
_cell.angle_gamma   90.00
#
_symmetry.space_group_name_H-M   'P 1'
#
loop_
_entity.id
_entity.type
_entity.pdbx_description
1 polymer ?
#
loop_
_entity_poly.entity_id
_entity_poly.type
_entity_poly.pdbx_seq_one_letter_code
_entity_poly.pdbx_strand_id
1 'polypeptide(L)'
;MLPPRKNRIPLEKDPEAATFPTIMVALSENSSVENNHEISILDINNAGIGIACSVPLRVGQRIFFKEDHPEWEFPKHGIVMWTFKNSGEIRAGIKFA
;
A
#
# COMPACT_ATOMS: atom_id res chain seq x y z
N MET A 1 47.44 -23.04 -23.94
CA MET A 1 47.40 -21.80 -23.14
C MET A 1 45.95 -21.35 -23.06
N LEU A 2 45.40 -21.19 -21.84
CA LEU A 2 44.03 -20.71 -21.60
C LEU A 2 44.08 -19.22 -21.19
N PRO A 3 43.11 -18.38 -21.58
CA PRO A 3 43.11 -16.97 -21.20
C PRO A 3 42.81 -16.80 -19.69
N PRO A 4 43.26 -15.70 -19.07
CA PRO A 4 43.05 -15.47 -17.65
C PRO A 4 41.56 -15.20 -17.38
N ARG A 5 41.03 -15.80 -16.31
CA ARG A 5 39.66 -15.55 -15.84
C ARG A 5 39.56 -14.10 -15.37
N LYS A 6 38.73 -13.31 -16.06
CA LYS A 6 38.32 -11.96 -15.69
C LYS A 6 37.91 -11.92 -14.21
N ASN A 7 38.45 -10.94 -13.47
CA ASN A 7 38.08 -10.59 -12.10
C ASN A 7 36.55 -10.62 -11.93
N ARG A 8 36.07 -11.39 -10.96
CA ARG A 8 34.66 -11.47 -10.60
C ARG A 8 34.52 -11.02 -9.14
N ILE A 9 34.23 -9.74 -8.92
CA ILE A 9 33.74 -9.19 -7.64
C ILE A 9 32.92 -7.93 -7.98
N PRO A 10 31.80 -7.58 -7.30
CA PRO A 10 31.03 -8.29 -6.27
C PRO A 10 29.55 -8.52 -6.68
N LEU A 11 28.92 -9.58 -6.17
CA LEU A 11 27.47 -9.59 -5.99
C LEU A 11 27.20 -8.99 -4.60
N GLU A 12 27.28 -7.67 -4.50
CA GLU A 12 26.69 -6.94 -3.39
C GLU A 12 25.49 -6.17 -3.93
N LYS A 13 24.31 -6.68 -3.60
CA LYS A 13 23.33 -5.96 -2.79
C LYS A 13 22.22 -6.96 -2.53
N ASP A 14 22.16 -7.45 -1.30
CA ASP A 14 20.88 -7.85 -0.73
C ASP A 14 19.89 -6.73 -1.09
N PRO A 15 18.76 -7.03 -1.77
CA PRO A 15 17.70 -6.05 -1.84
C PRO A 15 17.22 -5.90 -0.41
N GLU A 16 17.65 -4.82 0.23
CA GLU A 16 17.01 -4.25 1.42
C GLU A 16 15.51 -4.41 1.17
N ALA A 17 14.89 -5.31 1.94
CA ALA A 17 13.52 -5.73 1.72
C ALA A 17 12.70 -4.47 1.54
N ALA A 18 12.09 -4.28 0.37
CA ALA A 18 11.36 -3.05 0.07
C ALA A 18 10.27 -2.89 1.12
N THR A 19 10.56 -2.08 2.14
CA THR A 19 9.61 -1.78 3.20
C THR A 19 8.60 -0.85 2.58
N PHE A 20 7.47 -1.42 2.16
CA PHE A 20 6.33 -0.64 1.70
C PHE A 20 5.88 0.25 2.85
N PRO A 21 5.67 1.56 2.62
CA PRO A 21 5.19 2.41 3.69
C PRO A 21 3.79 1.98 4.09
N THR A 22 3.52 1.97 5.40
CA THR A 22 2.20 1.67 5.96
C THR A 22 1.53 2.96 6.40
N ILE A 23 0.19 3.02 6.30
CA ILE A 23 -0.60 4.13 6.84
C ILE A 23 -1.79 3.58 7.62
N MET A 24 -2.21 4.33 8.63
CA MET A 24 -3.44 4.04 9.36
C MET A 24 -4.63 4.63 8.62
N VAL A 25 -5.63 3.79 8.38
CA VAL A 25 -6.83 4.17 7.64
C VAL A 25 -8.07 3.79 8.43
N ALA A 26 -9.00 4.74 8.50
CA ALA A 26 -10.32 4.50 9.07
C ALA A 26 -11.22 3.90 7.98
N LEU A 27 -11.57 2.64 8.17
CA LEU A 27 -12.50 1.92 7.29
C LEU A 27 -13.91 2.06 7.87
N SER A 28 -14.69 3.04 7.40
CA SER A 28 -16.07 3.26 7.86
C SER A 28 -17.07 3.08 6.73
N GLU A 29 -18.09 2.24 6.94
CA GLU A 29 -19.25 2.14 6.04
C GLU A 29 -20.47 2.95 6.54
N ASN A 30 -20.70 3.16 7.85
CA ASN A 30 -21.79 4.01 8.36
C ASN A 30 -21.98 4.07 9.90
N SER A 31 -20.95 3.91 10.74
CA SER A 31 -21.18 3.91 12.20
C SER A 31 -20.02 4.48 12.99
N SER A 32 -20.36 5.13 14.10
CA SER A 32 -19.57 5.85 15.11
C SER A 32 -18.45 5.06 15.81
N VAL A 33 -17.97 3.97 15.22
CA VAL A 33 -16.86 3.17 15.72
C VAL A 33 -15.73 3.25 14.69
N GLU A 34 -14.72 4.05 14.99
CA GLU A 34 -13.51 4.15 14.18
C GLU A 34 -12.69 2.86 14.33
N ASN A 35 -12.93 1.89 13.45
CA ASN A 35 -12.04 0.76 13.30
C ASN A 35 -10.84 1.22 12.45
N ASN A 36 -9.78 1.63 13.14
CA ASN A 36 -8.53 2.00 12.49
C ASN A 36 -7.77 0.72 12.11
N HIS A 37 -7.36 0.64 10.86
CA HIS A 37 -6.60 -0.49 10.35
C HIS A 37 -5.32 0.02 9.71
N GLU A 38 -4.22 -0.66 10.03
CA GLU A 38 -2.96 -0.47 9.32
C GLU A 38 -3.09 -1.10 7.93
N ILE A 39 -2.73 -0.33 6.91
CA ILE A 39 -2.69 -0.79 5.52
C ILE A 39 -1.31 -0.55 4.93
N SER A 40 -0.89 -1.45 4.06
CA SER A 40 0.37 -1.33 3.31
C SER A 40 0.12 -0.66 1.97
N ILE A 41 0.94 0.33 1.62
CA ILE A 41 0.85 1.02 0.33
C ILE A 41 1.69 0.27 -0.70
N LEU A 42 1.02 -0.22 -1.75
CA LEU A 42 1.67 -0.92 -2.85
C LEU A 42 2.13 0.04 -3.95
N ASP A 43 1.32 1.04 -4.26
CA ASP A 43 1.58 2.05 -5.29
C ASP A 43 0.78 3.32 -4.99
N ILE A 44 1.27 4.49 -5.39
CA ILE A 44 0.58 5.77 -5.21
C ILE A 44 0.89 6.74 -6.35
N ASN A 45 -0.13 7.44 -6.81
CA ASN A 45 -0.01 8.53 -7.76
C ASN A 45 -1.06 9.62 -7.49
N ASN A 46 -1.07 10.68 -8.30
CA ASN A 46 -1.98 11.82 -8.10
C ASN A 46 -3.47 11.47 -8.21
N ALA A 47 -3.84 10.33 -8.80
CA ALA A 47 -5.23 9.91 -8.98
C ALA A 47 -5.71 8.93 -7.90
N GLY A 48 -4.81 8.24 -7.20
CA GLY A 48 -5.19 7.22 -6.25
C GLY A 48 -4.03 6.42 -5.66
N ILE A 49 -4.39 5.40 -4.91
CA ILE A 49 -3.48 4.54 -4.16
C ILE A 49 -3.87 3.07 -4.30
N GLY A 50 -2.89 2.21 -4.55
CA GLY A 50 -2.99 0.77 -4.45
C GLY A 50 -2.54 0.32 -3.06
N ILE A 51 -3.35 -0.48 -2.38
CA ILE A 51 -3.11 -0.90 -0.99
C ILE A 51 -3.24 -2.41 -0.83
N ALA A 52 -2.67 -2.91 0.26
CA ALA A 52 -2.86 -4.26 0.76
C ALA A 52 -3.31 -4.20 2.22
N CYS A 53 -4.31 -5.01 2.58
CA CYS A 53 -4.91 -5.01 3.91
C CYS A 53 -5.49 -6.39 4.26
N SER A 54 -5.66 -6.65 5.55
CA SER A 54 -6.29 -7.89 6.05
C SER A 54 -7.82 -7.80 6.12
N VAL A 55 -8.38 -6.59 5.93
CA VAL A 55 -9.79 -6.31 6.13
C VAL A 55 -10.55 -6.38 4.80
N PRO A 56 -11.74 -6.99 4.76
CA PRO A 56 -12.59 -6.98 3.58
C PRO A 56 -13.02 -5.56 3.20
N LEU A 57 -12.67 -5.17 1.98
CA LEU A 57 -13.10 -3.93 1.34
C LEU A 57 -14.12 -4.21 0.23
N ARG A 58 -15.06 -3.28 0.03
CA ARG A 58 -16.07 -3.35 -1.04
C ARG A 58 -15.86 -2.25 -2.06
N VAL A 59 -16.09 -2.56 -3.34
CA VAL A 59 -16.11 -1.54 -4.39
C VAL A 59 -17.22 -0.52 -4.09
N GLY A 60 -16.89 0.77 -4.22
CA GLY A 60 -17.76 1.89 -3.85
C GLY A 60 -17.65 2.32 -2.38
N GLN A 61 -16.96 1.55 -1.54
CA GLN A 61 -16.74 1.91 -0.13
C GLN A 61 -15.91 3.19 -0.03
N ARG A 62 -16.33 4.10 0.86
CA ARG A 62 -15.57 5.30 1.19
C ARG A 62 -14.54 4.98 2.27
N ILE A 63 -13.33 5.46 2.06
CA ILE A 63 -12.18 5.21 2.92
C ILE A 63 -11.67 6.56 3.40
N PHE A 64 -11.49 6.71 4.71
CA PHE A 64 -10.97 7.95 5.29
C PHE A 64 -9.52 7.74 5.72
N PHE A 65 -8.64 8.54 5.16
CA PHE A 65 -7.22 8.51 5.51
C PHE A 65 -7.02 9.33 6.77
N LYS A 66 -6.27 8.79 7.73
CA LYS A 66 -5.81 9.55 8.89
C LYS A 66 -4.39 10.01 8.62
N GLU A 67 -4.16 11.30 8.85
CA GLU A 67 -2.82 11.88 8.80
C GLU A 67 -2.04 11.42 10.05
N ASP A 68 -1.42 10.25 9.98
CA ASP A 68 -0.38 9.84 10.95
C ASP A 68 1.01 10.35 10.54
N HIS A 69 1.13 10.88 9.30
CA HIS A 69 2.35 11.42 8.72
C HIS A 69 2.10 12.86 8.24
N PRO A 70 2.46 13.89 9.04
CA PRO A 70 2.20 15.30 8.70
C PRO A 70 2.92 15.77 7.44
N GLU A 71 3.95 15.06 7.00
CA GLU A 71 4.68 15.30 5.76
C GLU A 71 3.93 14.79 4.50
N TRP A 72 2.84 14.03 4.67
CA TRP A 72 2.11 13.42 3.58
C TRP A 72 0.77 14.12 3.34
N GLU A 73 0.68 14.84 2.21
CA GLU A 73 -0.57 15.46 1.77
C GLU A 73 -1.50 14.42 1.13
N PHE A 74 -2.30 13.73 1.95
CA PHE A 74 -3.39 12.88 1.46
C PHE A 74 -4.70 13.65 1.33
N PRO A 75 -5.52 13.34 0.32
CA PRO A 75 -6.93 13.74 0.34
C PRO A 75 -7.61 13.17 1.59
N LYS A 76 -8.65 13.83 2.08
CA LYS A 76 -9.39 13.41 3.28
C LYS A 76 -10.01 12.00 3.14
N HIS A 77 -10.35 11.62 1.92
CA HIS A 77 -10.98 10.34 1.64
C HIS A 77 -10.74 9.85 0.22
N GLY A 78 -11.05 8.58 -0.02
CA GLY A 78 -11.08 7.97 -1.33
C GLY A 78 -12.20 6.96 -1.48
N ILE A 79 -12.41 6.47 -2.70
CA ILE A 79 -13.41 5.47 -3.04
C ILE A 79 -12.71 4.21 -3.55
N VAL A 80 -13.05 3.06 -2.98
CA VAL A 80 -12.55 1.76 -3.47
C VAL A 80 -13.09 1.49 -4.87
N MET A 81 -12.21 1.36 -5.84
CA MET A 81 -12.55 1.14 -7.25
C MET A 81 -12.50 -0.33 -7.64
N TRP A 82 -11.58 -1.09 -7.05
CA TRP A 82 -11.44 -2.53 -7.28
C TRP A 82 -10.86 -3.20 -6.03
N THR A 83 -11.16 -4.48 -5.86
CA THR A 83 -10.57 -5.33 -4.82
C THR A 83 -10.19 -6.68 -5.40
N PHE A 84 -9.11 -7.27 -4.88
CA PHE A 84 -8.60 -8.57 -5.28
C PHE A 84 -8.09 -9.32 -4.05
N LYS A 85 -8.58 -10.54 -3.82
CA LYS A 85 -8.14 -11.38 -2.69
C LYS A 85 -6.98 -12.27 -3.13
N ASN A 86 -5.85 -12.20 -2.44
CA ASN A 86 -4.66 -13.01 -2.70
C ASN A 86 -4.13 -13.64 -1.41
N SER A 87 -4.14 -14.96 -1.29
CA SER A 87 -3.45 -15.73 -0.24
C SER A 87 -3.52 -15.16 1.19
N GLY A 88 -4.71 -14.76 1.65
CA GLY A 88 -4.93 -14.26 3.02
C GLY A 88 -4.89 -12.74 3.16
N GLU A 89 -4.54 -12.01 2.11
CA GLU A 89 -4.53 -10.55 2.05
C GLU A 89 -5.52 -10.05 0.97
N ILE A 90 -6.02 -8.84 1.16
CA ILE A 90 -6.90 -8.15 0.22
C ILE A 90 -6.14 -6.96 -0.35
N ARG A 91 -6.00 -6.94 -1.66
CA ARG A 91 -5.50 -5.79 -2.41
C ARG A 91 -6.66 -4.94 -2.88
N ALA A 92 -6.51 -3.64 -2.84
CA ALA A 92 -7.52 -2.72 -3.33
C ALA A 92 -6.89 -1.52 -4.02
N GLY A 93 -7.59 -0.99 -5.02
CA GLY A 93 -7.28 0.32 -5.59
C GLY A 93 -8.30 1.33 -5.10
N ILE A 94 -7.81 2.43 -4.54
CA ILE A 94 -8.62 3.53 -4.03
C ILE A 94 -8.35 4.75 -4.90
N LYS A 95 -9.41 5.35 -5.45
CA LYS A 95 -9.33 6.62 -6.15
C LYS A 95 -9.49 7.76 -5.15
N PHE A 96 -8.64 8.76 -5.25
CA PHE A 96 -8.72 9.98 -4.45
C PHE A 96 -9.95 10.82 -4.81
N ALA A 97 -10.58 11.43 -3.80
CA ALA A 97 -11.81 12.21 -3.91
C ALA A 97 -11.74 13.55 -3.17
#